data_AF-A0A8H5BU02-F1
#
_entry.id   AF-A0A8H5BU02-F1
#
_cell.length_a   1.000
_cell.length_b   1.000
_cell.length_c   1.000
_cell.angle_alpha   90.00
_cell.angle_beta   90.00
_cell.angle_gamma   90.00
#
_symmetry.space_group_name_H-M   'P 1'
#
loop_
_entity.id
_entity.type
_entity.pdbx_description
1 polymer ?
#
loop_
_entity_poly.entity_id
_entity_poly.type
_entity_poly.pdbx_seq_one_letter_code
_entity_poly.pdbx_strand_id
1 'polypeptide(L)'
;MFFSTTSIALFVAILTQGVMAAPNGLVAITVAESTTPTITPTPQYTDATVHITPYTALTTGNGAVTKAVASNDIVLVIRTVTTVSNDINLALTKVTAQVTLADLTKIAAAAVQGFTQIVADIGKAVTMLPGTPVISGGVADTVVEVLVGFVKVHQALLNTVIGKHSIFAQFALTAPLAAVLRLIETGVDTFAFIIIGIIPTKKAIIQKEISGLDTTVKSSISVYSQICLPSLNFPKVMPTCIKLGL
;
A
#
# COMPACT_ATOMS: atom_id res chain seq x y z
N MET A 1 20.71 3.93 -2.53
CA MET A 1 20.70 4.25 -1.09
C MET A 1 20.68 2.94 -0.32
N PHE A 2 21.71 2.66 0.50
CA PHE A 2 21.73 1.51 1.40
C PHE A 2 21.42 2.05 2.80
N PHE A 3 20.33 1.59 3.43
CA PHE A 3 20.00 1.95 4.80
C PHE A 3 20.16 0.73 5.74
N SER A 4 20.62 1.02 6.95
CA SER A 4 20.98 0.08 8.02
C SER A 4 19.77 -0.63 8.63
N THR A 5 19.99 -1.78 9.27
CA THR A 5 19.00 -2.54 10.08
C THR A 5 18.27 -1.67 11.11
N THR A 6 18.85 -0.53 11.49
CA THR A 6 18.27 0.51 12.35
C THR A 6 16.98 1.13 11.80
N SER A 7 16.83 1.27 10.47
CA SER A 7 15.62 1.83 9.85
C SER A 7 14.42 0.89 9.97
N ILE A 8 14.67 -0.42 9.98
CA ILE A 8 13.64 -1.46 10.14
C ILE A 8 13.07 -1.42 11.55
N ALA A 9 13.93 -1.31 12.56
CA ALA A 9 13.52 -1.23 13.96
C ALA A 9 12.68 0.03 14.25
N LEU A 10 13.04 1.17 13.64
CA LEU A 10 12.27 2.41 13.78
C LEU A 10 10.89 2.30 13.11
N PHE A 11 10.79 1.68 11.93
CA PHE A 11 9.52 1.46 11.25
C PHE A 11 8.58 0.53 12.04
N VAL A 12 9.11 -0.57 12.59
CA VAL A 12 8.36 -1.49 13.46
C VAL A 12 7.91 -0.79 14.76
N ALA A 13 8.74 0.09 15.33
CA ALA A 13 8.39 0.90 16.50
C ALA A 13 7.29 1.93 16.21
N ILE A 14 7.31 2.58 15.04
CA ILE A 14 6.27 3.52 14.61
C ILE A 14 4.93 2.79 14.43
N LEU A 15 4.96 1.60 13.84
CA LEU A 15 3.76 0.79 13.65
C LEU A 15 3.15 0.32 14.98
N THR A 16 3.97 -0.11 15.94
CA THR A 16 3.48 -0.57 17.25
C THR A 16 2.90 0.57 18.12
N GLN A 17 3.36 1.82 17.93
CA GLN A 17 2.81 2.99 18.61
C GLN A 17 1.54 3.55 17.95
N GLY A 18 1.29 3.23 16.67
CA GLY A 18 0.13 3.69 15.91
C GLY A 18 -1.17 2.87 16.10
N VAL A 19 -1.13 1.73 16.82
CA VAL A 19 -2.31 0.86 17.06
C VAL A 19 -3.06 1.22 18.35
N MET A 20 -3.06 2.50 18.75
CA MET A 20 -3.89 2.95 19.88
C MET A 20 -5.30 3.32 19.39
N ALA A 21 -6.21 2.37 19.61
CA ALA A 21 -7.67 2.49 19.71
C ALA A 21 -8.51 2.69 18.43
N ALA A 22 -9.06 1.59 17.93
CA ALA A 22 -10.44 1.57 17.43
C ALA A 22 -11.23 0.52 18.26
N PRO A 23 -12.30 0.89 18.98
CA PRO A 23 -13.13 -0.08 19.67
C PRO A 23 -14.05 -0.74 18.63
N ASN A 24 -14.07 -2.07 18.58
CA ASN A 24 -15.28 -2.91 18.47
C ASN A 24 -14.93 -4.33 18.01
N GLY A 25 -15.10 -5.29 18.93
CA GLY A 25 -15.61 -6.64 18.65
C GLY A 25 -14.70 -7.62 17.91
N LEU A 26 -13.92 -8.40 18.66
CA LEU A 26 -13.43 -9.70 18.18
C LEU A 26 -14.62 -10.65 17.95
N VAL A 27 -14.79 -11.13 16.72
CA VAL A 27 -15.62 -12.31 16.41
C VAL A 27 -14.67 -13.48 16.17
N ALA A 28 -14.77 -14.52 17.00
CA ALA A 28 -14.06 -15.77 16.83
C ALA A 28 -14.66 -16.56 15.65
N ILE A 29 -13.82 -17.02 14.72
CA ILE A 29 -14.24 -17.92 13.63
C ILE A 29 -13.51 -19.25 13.79
N THR A 30 -14.30 -20.30 14.00
CA THR A 30 -13.91 -21.71 14.03
C THR A 30 -13.62 -22.20 12.61
N VAL A 31 -12.50 -22.89 12.40
CA VAL A 31 -12.07 -23.40 11.09
C VAL A 31 -12.78 -24.72 10.75
N ALA A 32 -13.36 -24.82 9.55
CA ALA A 32 -13.77 -26.07 8.92
C ALA A 32 -12.87 -26.36 7.70
N GLU A 33 -12.63 -27.66 7.47
CA GLU A 33 -11.56 -28.22 6.66
C GLU A 33 -11.80 -28.12 5.13
N SER A 34 -10.68 -28.14 4.41
CA SER A 34 -10.47 -27.86 2.98
C SER A 34 -11.05 -28.90 2.01
N THR A 35 -11.65 -28.44 0.91
CA THR A 35 -11.64 -29.17 -0.38
C THR A 35 -11.36 -28.23 -1.55
N THR A 36 -10.43 -28.67 -2.40
CA THR A 36 -9.80 -28.12 -3.62
C THR A 36 -10.61 -27.14 -4.50
N PRO A 37 -10.04 -26.00 -4.95
CA PRO A 37 -10.72 -25.12 -5.91
C PRO A 37 -10.37 -25.43 -7.38
N THR A 38 -11.41 -25.68 -8.18
CA THR A 38 -11.43 -25.60 -9.64
C THR A 38 -11.48 -24.12 -10.06
N ILE A 39 -10.61 -23.71 -10.98
CA ILE A 39 -10.51 -22.33 -11.47
C ILE A 39 -11.51 -22.12 -12.62
N THR A 40 -12.41 -21.14 -12.50
CA THR A 40 -13.25 -20.62 -13.59
C THR A 40 -13.13 -19.08 -13.59
N PRO A 41 -13.06 -18.40 -14.75
CA PRO A 41 -12.70 -16.98 -14.78
C PRO A 41 -13.90 -16.03 -14.62
N THR A 42 -13.60 -14.91 -13.94
CA THR A 42 -14.30 -13.61 -13.84
C THR A 42 -15.55 -13.49 -12.96
N PRO A 43 -15.64 -12.39 -12.18
CA PRO A 43 -16.90 -11.68 -12.04
C PRO A 43 -16.77 -10.19 -12.43
N GLN A 44 -17.79 -9.70 -13.15
CA GLN A 44 -18.16 -8.28 -13.21
C GLN A 44 -18.46 -7.78 -11.78
N TYR A 45 -17.98 -6.58 -11.44
CA TYR A 45 -18.23 -5.94 -10.15
C TYR A 45 -19.27 -4.82 -10.28
N THR A 46 -20.43 -5.01 -9.64
CA THR A 46 -21.45 -3.99 -9.39
C THR A 46 -21.49 -3.65 -7.91
N ASP A 47 -21.55 -2.34 -7.65
CA ASP A 47 -21.84 -1.65 -6.39
C ASP A 47 -20.76 -1.63 -5.27
N ALA A 48 -20.46 -0.43 -4.79
CA ALA A 48 -19.28 -0.09 -4.03
C ALA A 48 -19.48 -0.30 -2.52
N THR A 49 -19.14 -1.50 -2.02
CA THR A 49 -18.79 -1.70 -0.62
C THR A 49 -17.33 -2.15 -0.58
N VAL A 50 -16.44 -1.34 0.01
CA VAL A 50 -15.02 -1.68 0.18
C VAL A 50 -14.93 -2.93 1.07
N HIS A 51 -14.63 -4.09 0.49
CA HIS A 51 -14.49 -5.34 1.21
C HIS A 51 -13.03 -5.53 1.61
N ILE A 52 -12.70 -5.11 2.84
CA ILE A 52 -11.36 -5.22 3.42
C ILE A 52 -11.25 -6.57 4.12
N THR A 53 -10.65 -7.58 3.49
CA THR A 53 -10.30 -8.83 4.17
C THR A 53 -8.93 -8.72 4.83
N PRO A 54 -8.79 -8.93 6.15
CA PRO A 54 -7.51 -8.89 6.84
C PRO A 54 -6.62 -10.08 6.44
N TYR A 55 -5.32 -9.82 6.28
CA TYR A 55 -4.30 -10.86 6.12
C TYR A 55 -4.27 -11.80 7.35
N THR A 56 -4.48 -13.10 7.14
CA THR A 56 -4.26 -14.17 8.11
C THR A 56 -3.15 -15.08 7.61
N ALA A 57 -2.05 -15.18 8.38
CA ALA A 57 -0.91 -16.03 8.06
C ALA A 57 -1.29 -17.53 8.02
N LEU A 58 -0.72 -18.30 7.08
CA LEU A 58 -0.88 -19.75 7.01
C LEU A 58 0.12 -20.45 7.95
N THR A 59 -0.34 -21.30 8.87
CA THR A 59 0.53 -22.00 9.82
C THR A 59 0.97 -23.40 9.36
N THR A 60 2.30 -23.57 9.26
CA THR A 60 3.19 -24.73 9.57
C THR A 60 3.48 -25.88 8.58
N GLY A 61 4.78 -26.27 8.49
CA GLY A 61 5.26 -27.67 8.53
C GLY A 61 6.21 -28.20 7.43
N ASN A 62 7.54 -28.27 7.67
CA ASN A 62 8.62 -29.01 6.96
C ASN A 62 9.25 -28.44 5.65
N GLY A 63 10.42 -27.78 5.76
CA GLY A 63 11.52 -27.65 4.78
C GLY A 63 11.23 -27.21 3.32
N ALA A 64 10.59 -28.08 2.53
CA ALA A 64 10.11 -27.74 1.19
C ALA A 64 8.72 -27.07 1.25
N VAL A 65 7.91 -27.48 2.21
CA VAL A 65 6.63 -26.85 2.57
C VAL A 65 6.89 -25.47 3.17
N THR A 66 7.98 -25.24 3.91
CA THR A 66 8.29 -23.90 4.46
C THR A 66 8.63 -22.87 3.39
N LYS A 67 9.32 -23.26 2.30
CA LYS A 67 9.59 -22.37 1.17
C LYS A 67 8.30 -22.01 0.41
N ALA A 68 7.44 -23.01 0.16
CA ALA A 68 6.17 -22.82 -0.52
C ALA A 68 5.18 -22.00 0.33
N VAL A 69 5.09 -22.26 1.63
CA VAL A 69 4.27 -21.48 2.58
C VAL A 69 4.75 -20.03 2.65
N ALA A 70 6.06 -19.79 2.80
CA ALA A 70 6.58 -18.41 2.81
C ALA A 70 6.34 -17.68 1.48
N SER A 71 6.41 -18.38 0.35
CA SER A 71 6.09 -17.79 -0.97
C SER A 71 4.61 -17.43 -1.09
N ASN A 72 3.72 -18.28 -0.55
CA ASN A 72 2.29 -18.02 -0.49
C ASN A 72 1.98 -16.81 0.41
N ASP A 73 2.65 -16.69 1.56
CA ASP A 73 2.50 -15.54 2.46
C ASP A 73 2.95 -14.24 1.79
N ILE A 74 4.11 -14.24 1.12
CA ILE A 74 4.59 -13.07 0.35
C ILE A 74 3.58 -12.69 -0.73
N VAL A 75 3.13 -13.66 -1.54
CA VAL A 75 2.15 -13.42 -2.62
C VAL A 75 0.83 -12.88 -2.05
N LEU A 76 0.37 -13.42 -0.92
CA LEU A 76 -0.87 -13.01 -0.28
C LEU A 76 -0.78 -11.57 0.25
N VAL A 77 0.33 -11.19 0.91
CA VAL A 77 0.54 -9.81 1.34
C VAL A 77 0.55 -8.87 0.14
N ILE A 78 1.32 -9.19 -0.91
CA ILE A 78 1.40 -8.33 -2.10
C ILE A 78 0.02 -8.17 -2.75
N ARG A 79 -0.76 -9.24 -2.86
CA ARG A 79 -2.15 -9.19 -3.39
C ARG A 79 -3.06 -8.35 -2.50
N THR A 80 -2.98 -8.51 -1.19
CA THR A 80 -3.78 -7.72 -0.24
C THR A 80 -3.51 -6.23 -0.41
N VAL A 81 -2.23 -5.84 -0.43
CA VAL A 81 -1.82 -4.46 -0.67
C VAL A 81 -2.27 -3.96 -2.05
N THR A 82 -2.21 -4.81 -3.07
CA THR A 82 -2.69 -4.49 -4.44
C THR A 82 -4.18 -4.20 -4.46
N THR A 83 -4.99 -5.04 -3.79
CA THR A 83 -6.44 -4.85 -3.67
C THR A 83 -6.76 -3.54 -2.98
N VAL A 84 -6.19 -3.29 -1.80
CA VAL A 84 -6.39 -2.03 -1.08
C VAL A 84 -5.96 -0.83 -1.93
N SER A 85 -4.85 -0.95 -2.67
CA SER A 85 -4.40 0.11 -3.59
C SER A 85 -5.42 0.40 -4.70
N ASN A 86 -5.99 -0.65 -5.29
CA ASN A 86 -7.01 -0.50 -6.33
C ASN A 86 -8.29 0.14 -5.77
N ASP A 87 -8.73 -0.27 -4.59
CA ASP A 87 -9.94 0.27 -3.95
C ASP A 87 -9.80 1.76 -3.63
N ILE A 88 -8.65 2.18 -3.08
CA ILE A 88 -8.35 3.60 -2.88
C ILE A 88 -8.35 4.32 -4.23
N ASN A 89 -7.73 3.74 -5.25
CA ASN A 89 -7.63 4.38 -6.57
C ASN A 89 -9.03 4.62 -7.16
N LEU A 90 -9.90 3.61 -7.09
CA LEU A 90 -11.31 3.71 -7.48
C LEU A 90 -12.05 4.79 -6.69
N ALA A 91 -11.87 4.87 -5.37
CA ALA A 91 -12.47 5.94 -4.57
C ALA A 91 -11.98 7.33 -4.99
N LEU A 92 -10.67 7.49 -5.25
CA LEU A 92 -10.07 8.75 -5.67
C LEU A 92 -10.52 9.18 -7.07
N THR A 93 -10.88 8.25 -7.97
CA THR A 93 -11.45 8.62 -9.27
C THR A 93 -12.73 9.43 -9.17
N LYS A 94 -13.49 9.29 -8.06
CA LYS A 94 -14.72 10.03 -7.79
C LYS A 94 -14.47 11.49 -7.37
N VAL A 95 -13.23 11.86 -7.07
CA VAL A 95 -12.87 13.23 -6.72
C VAL A 95 -12.85 14.09 -7.99
N THR A 96 -13.87 14.94 -8.14
CA THR A 96 -14.00 15.90 -9.23
C THR A 96 -14.05 17.32 -8.68
N ALA A 97 -14.02 18.32 -9.57
CA ALA A 97 -14.18 19.72 -9.19
C ALA A 97 -15.57 20.04 -8.61
N GLN A 98 -16.56 19.17 -8.80
CA GLN A 98 -17.96 19.34 -8.39
C GLN A 98 -18.34 18.46 -7.19
N VAL A 99 -17.39 17.70 -6.64
CA VAL A 99 -17.63 16.86 -5.46
C VAL A 99 -18.08 17.72 -4.29
N THR A 100 -19.04 17.23 -3.50
CA THR A 100 -19.45 17.92 -2.28
C THR A 100 -18.34 17.85 -1.24
N LEU A 101 -18.26 18.83 -0.33
CA LEU A 101 -17.28 18.79 0.75
C LEU A 101 -17.48 17.54 1.63
N ALA A 102 -18.73 17.16 1.89
CA ALA A 102 -19.04 15.97 2.69
C ALA A 102 -18.52 14.68 2.05
N ASP A 103 -18.71 14.50 0.74
CA ASP A 103 -18.20 13.33 0.02
C ASP A 103 -16.67 13.38 -0.11
N LEU A 104 -16.11 14.56 -0.35
CA LEU A 104 -14.66 14.74 -0.41
C LEU A 104 -13.98 14.35 0.91
N THR A 105 -14.53 14.78 2.05
CA THR A 105 -14.02 14.41 3.38
C THR A 105 -14.11 12.90 3.61
N LYS A 106 -15.21 12.25 3.19
CA LYS A 106 -15.32 10.78 3.26
C LYS A 106 -14.28 10.07 2.40
N ILE A 107 -14.08 10.53 1.16
CA ILE A 107 -13.08 9.97 0.24
C ILE A 107 -11.67 10.18 0.80
N ALA A 108 -11.36 11.36 1.34
CA ALA A 108 -10.06 11.64 1.97
C ALA A 108 -9.81 10.73 3.17
N ALA A 109 -10.81 10.55 4.04
CA ALA A 109 -10.72 9.66 5.20
C ALA A 109 -10.52 8.20 4.77
N ALA A 110 -11.26 7.72 3.77
CA ALA A 110 -11.09 6.38 3.22
C ALA A 110 -9.71 6.17 2.59
N ALA A 111 -9.18 7.17 1.88
CA ALA A 111 -7.84 7.11 1.31
C ALA A 111 -6.76 7.06 2.42
N VAL A 112 -6.86 7.89 3.46
CA VAL A 112 -5.95 7.85 4.62
C VAL A 112 -6.02 6.49 5.31
N GLN A 113 -7.21 5.95 5.53
CA GLN A 113 -7.39 4.63 6.12
C GLN A 113 -6.76 3.53 5.27
N GLY A 114 -7.04 3.53 3.96
CA GLY A 114 -6.47 2.54 3.04
C GLY A 114 -4.95 2.61 2.98
N PHE A 115 -4.36 3.81 2.90
CA PHE A 115 -2.92 3.98 2.97
C PHE A 115 -2.33 3.50 4.29
N THR A 116 -3.01 3.77 5.41
CA THR A 116 -2.60 3.25 6.73
C THR A 116 -2.64 1.73 6.77
N GLN A 117 -3.67 1.12 6.16
CA GLN A 117 -3.78 -0.34 6.04
C GLN A 117 -2.64 -0.94 5.21
N ILE A 118 -2.26 -0.29 4.09
CA ILE A 118 -1.11 -0.70 3.28
C ILE A 118 0.17 -0.69 4.13
N VAL A 119 0.42 0.39 4.89
CA VAL A 119 1.58 0.47 5.78
C VAL A 119 1.53 -0.63 6.84
N ALA A 120 0.36 -0.93 7.41
CA ALA A 120 0.21 -2.00 8.40
C ALA A 120 0.49 -3.39 7.81
N ASP A 121 -0.02 -3.70 6.61
CA ASP A 121 0.20 -5.00 5.98
C ASP A 121 1.63 -5.20 5.50
N ILE A 122 2.27 -4.13 5.00
CA ILE A 122 3.72 -4.11 4.77
C ILE A 122 4.46 -4.34 6.10
N GLY A 123 4.03 -3.67 7.17
CA GLY A 123 4.55 -3.85 8.53
C GLY A 123 4.53 -5.29 9.00
N LYS A 124 3.42 -6.00 8.81
CA LYS A 124 3.30 -7.43 9.12
C LYS A 124 4.31 -8.25 8.32
N ALA A 125 4.39 -8.03 7.01
CA ALA A 125 5.40 -8.71 6.18
C ALA A 125 6.83 -8.43 6.66
N VAL A 126 7.14 -7.18 7.05
CA VAL A 126 8.45 -6.81 7.59
C VAL A 126 8.79 -7.60 8.85
N THR A 127 7.80 -7.93 9.70
CA THR A 127 8.03 -8.74 10.91
C THR A 127 8.08 -10.24 10.64
N MET A 128 7.36 -10.74 9.62
CA MET A 128 7.21 -12.17 9.37
C MET A 128 8.25 -12.76 8.41
N LEU A 129 8.69 -11.97 7.43
CA LEU A 129 9.55 -12.44 6.35
C LEU A 129 11.04 -12.60 6.72
N PRO A 130 11.62 -11.89 7.71
CA PRO A 130 12.99 -12.15 8.15
C PRO A 130 13.17 -13.62 8.58
N GLY A 131 14.26 -14.25 8.12
CA GLY A 131 14.52 -15.69 8.36
C GLY A 131 13.87 -16.63 7.34
N THR A 132 13.08 -16.11 6.39
CA THR A 132 12.59 -16.89 5.25
C THR A 132 13.76 -17.45 4.43
N PRO A 133 13.79 -18.77 4.15
CA PRO A 133 14.80 -19.35 3.27
C PRO A 133 14.77 -18.75 1.88
N VAL A 134 15.92 -18.68 1.22
CA VAL A 134 16.05 -18.12 -0.13
C VAL A 134 15.08 -18.80 -1.12
N ILE A 135 14.31 -17.97 -1.83
CA ILE A 135 13.39 -18.37 -2.88
C ILE A 135 14.09 -18.26 -4.25
N SER A 136 13.88 -19.26 -5.10
CA SER A 136 14.56 -19.42 -6.39
C SER A 136 13.72 -20.25 -7.36
N GLY A 137 14.09 -20.26 -8.65
CA GLY A 137 13.37 -20.99 -9.70
C GLY A 137 11.98 -20.40 -9.99
N GLY A 138 11.05 -21.22 -10.49
CA GLY A 138 9.72 -20.75 -10.89
C GLY A 138 8.92 -20.06 -9.78
N VAL A 139 9.14 -20.43 -8.52
CA VAL A 139 8.49 -19.75 -7.37
C VAL A 139 8.96 -18.30 -7.24
N ALA A 140 10.24 -18.03 -7.49
CA ALA A 140 10.75 -16.66 -7.52
C ALA A 140 10.12 -15.85 -8.67
N ASP A 141 9.89 -16.48 -9.82
CA ASP A 141 9.22 -15.84 -10.95
C ASP A 141 7.79 -15.43 -10.60
N THR A 142 7.02 -16.31 -9.95
CA THR A 142 5.66 -15.99 -9.49
C THR A 142 5.64 -14.81 -8.51
N VAL A 143 6.54 -14.79 -7.52
CA VAL A 143 6.60 -13.68 -6.56
C VAL A 143 6.94 -12.36 -7.28
N VAL A 144 7.90 -12.39 -8.21
CA VAL A 144 8.30 -11.20 -8.97
C VAL A 144 7.17 -10.72 -9.89
N GLU A 145 6.44 -11.62 -10.53
CA GLU A 145 5.28 -11.26 -11.37
C GLU A 145 4.21 -10.53 -10.55
N VAL A 146 3.86 -11.08 -9.38
CA VAL A 146 2.88 -10.46 -8.47
C VAL A 146 3.40 -9.11 -7.95
N LEU A 147 4.71 -9.00 -7.65
CA LEU A 147 5.35 -7.74 -7.25
C LEU A 147 5.27 -6.68 -8.35
N VAL A 148 5.55 -7.03 -9.62
CA VAL A 148 5.44 -6.12 -10.76
C VAL A 148 4.00 -5.63 -10.92
N GLY A 149 3.02 -6.51 -10.77
CA GLY A 149 1.60 -6.16 -10.79
C GLY A 149 1.24 -5.15 -9.71
N PHE A 150 1.68 -5.42 -8.48
CA PHE A 150 1.54 -4.48 -7.35
C PHE A 150 2.14 -3.11 -7.66
N VAL A 151 3.40 -3.06 -8.11
CA VAL A 151 4.10 -1.80 -8.39
C VAL A 151 3.32 -0.95 -9.37
N LYS A 152 2.81 -1.55 -10.46
CA LYS A 152 2.00 -0.82 -11.46
C LYS A 152 0.69 -0.27 -10.88
N VAL A 153 -0.05 -1.07 -10.12
CA VAL A 153 -1.30 -0.64 -9.48
C VAL A 153 -1.04 0.47 -8.47
N HIS A 154 -0.01 0.33 -7.64
CA HIS A 154 0.33 1.31 -6.62
C HIS A 154 0.85 2.62 -7.24
N GLN A 155 1.63 2.56 -8.33
CA GLN A 155 2.00 3.76 -9.10
C GLN A 155 0.78 4.45 -9.72
N ALA A 156 -0.18 3.69 -10.26
CA ALA A 156 -1.43 4.26 -10.79
C ALA A 156 -2.21 4.99 -9.68
N LEU A 157 -2.34 4.38 -8.50
CA LEU A 157 -2.91 5.02 -7.31
C LEU A 157 -2.18 6.33 -6.96
N LEU A 158 -0.85 6.31 -6.87
CA LEU A 158 -0.06 7.49 -6.49
C LEU A 158 -0.16 8.61 -7.54
N ASN A 159 -0.20 8.26 -8.84
CA ASN A 159 -0.44 9.24 -9.89
C ASN A 159 -1.85 9.84 -9.83
N THR A 160 -2.86 9.02 -9.52
CA THR A 160 -4.22 9.51 -9.27
C THR A 160 -4.25 10.47 -8.09
N VAL A 161 -3.67 10.11 -6.94
CA VAL A 161 -3.70 10.97 -5.75
C VAL A 161 -2.95 12.29 -5.98
N ILE A 162 -1.83 12.26 -6.71
CA ILE A 162 -1.13 13.47 -7.20
C ILE A 162 -2.08 14.34 -8.03
N GLY A 163 -2.77 13.74 -9.00
CA GLY A 163 -3.72 14.46 -9.87
C GLY A 163 -4.91 15.09 -9.13
N LYS A 164 -5.23 14.61 -7.93
CA LYS A 164 -6.31 15.16 -7.07
C LYS A 164 -5.83 16.18 -6.03
N HIS A 165 -4.53 16.42 -5.94
CA HIS A 165 -3.93 17.27 -4.91
C HIS A 165 -4.61 18.64 -4.77
N SER A 166 -4.81 19.35 -5.89
CA SER A 166 -5.38 20.70 -5.89
C SER A 166 -6.82 20.75 -5.36
N ILE A 167 -7.61 19.69 -5.55
CA ILE A 167 -8.96 19.60 -4.99
C ILE A 167 -8.89 19.41 -3.48
N PHE A 168 -8.03 18.52 -2.99
CA PHE A 168 -7.83 18.36 -1.54
C PHE A 168 -7.26 19.63 -0.89
N ALA A 169 -6.35 20.33 -1.59
CA ALA A 169 -5.73 21.56 -1.12
C ALA A 169 -6.74 22.70 -0.98
N GLN A 170 -7.71 22.81 -1.88
CA GLN A 170 -8.80 23.80 -1.81
C GLN A 170 -9.53 23.76 -0.47
N PHE A 171 -9.62 22.58 0.15
CA PHE A 171 -10.36 22.34 1.39
C PHE A 171 -9.47 21.93 2.57
N ALA A 172 -8.16 22.19 2.50
CA ALA A 172 -7.18 21.88 3.56
C ALA A 172 -7.12 20.40 3.99
N LEU A 173 -7.34 19.46 3.05
CA LEU A 173 -7.33 18.01 3.31
C LEU A 173 -6.00 17.33 2.96
N THR A 174 -4.95 18.09 2.63
CA THR A 174 -3.66 17.53 2.17
C THR A 174 -2.78 17.00 3.29
N ALA A 175 -2.83 17.58 4.50
CA ALA A 175 -1.91 17.21 5.58
C ALA A 175 -2.02 15.74 6.06
N PRO A 176 -3.23 15.17 6.28
CA PRO A 176 -3.36 13.76 6.65
C PRO A 176 -2.86 12.81 5.56
N LEU A 177 -3.10 13.15 4.28
CA LEU A 177 -2.60 12.40 3.13
C LEU A 177 -1.07 12.46 3.05
N ALA A 178 -0.47 13.64 3.27
CA ALA A 178 0.98 13.81 3.31
C ALA A 178 1.63 12.94 4.41
N ALA A 179 0.99 12.85 5.59
CA ALA A 179 1.50 12.04 6.70
C ALA A 179 1.57 10.55 6.34
N VAL A 180 0.50 9.98 5.77
CA VAL A 180 0.48 8.55 5.39
C VAL A 180 1.39 8.25 4.20
N LEU A 181 1.57 9.18 3.25
CA LEU A 181 2.51 8.99 2.13
C LEU A 181 3.96 8.85 2.62
N ARG A 182 4.37 9.57 3.66
CA ARG A 182 5.71 9.42 4.27
C ARG A 182 5.89 8.06 4.97
N LEU A 183 4.81 7.54 5.57
CA LEU A 183 4.83 6.19 6.15
C LEU A 183 4.99 5.12 5.07
N ILE A 184 4.35 5.31 3.91
CA ILE A 184 4.49 4.42 2.75
C ILE A 184 5.92 4.40 2.23
N GLU A 185 6.59 5.55 2.11
CA GLU A 185 8.00 5.62 1.68
C GLU A 185 8.88 4.71 2.55
N THR A 186 8.74 4.83 3.87
CA THR A 186 9.51 4.00 4.82
C THR A 186 9.16 2.51 4.69
N GLY A 187 7.89 2.19 4.48
CA GLY A 187 7.42 0.82 4.31
C GLY A 187 7.92 0.17 3.02
N VAL A 188 7.84 0.88 1.89
CA VAL A 188 8.28 0.41 0.57
C VAL A 188 9.79 0.15 0.58
N ASP A 189 10.58 1.06 1.15
CA ASP A 189 12.03 0.89 1.28
C ASP A 189 12.38 -0.36 2.09
N THR A 190 11.73 -0.55 3.24
CA THR A 190 11.97 -1.69 4.11
C THR A 190 11.58 -3.01 3.44
N PHE A 191 10.41 -3.04 2.80
CA PHE A 191 9.92 -4.20 2.07
C PHE A 191 10.86 -4.60 0.93
N ALA A 192 11.43 -3.62 0.22
CA ALA A 192 12.38 -3.84 -0.85
C ALA A 192 13.63 -4.59 -0.38
N PHE A 193 14.22 -4.16 0.73
CA PHE A 193 15.41 -4.81 1.28
C PHE A 193 15.14 -6.28 1.63
N ILE A 194 13.98 -6.56 2.23
CA ILE A 194 13.58 -7.91 2.62
C ILE A 194 13.39 -8.80 1.38
N ILE A 195 12.61 -8.35 0.39
CA ILE A 195 12.33 -9.14 -0.80
C ILE A 195 13.61 -9.40 -1.63
N ILE A 196 14.53 -8.43 -1.71
CA ILE A 196 15.84 -8.64 -2.35
C ILE A 196 16.66 -9.70 -1.61
N GLY A 197 16.61 -9.73 -0.28
CA GLY A 197 17.30 -10.73 0.53
C GLY A 197 16.74 -12.15 0.33
N ILE A 198 15.42 -12.26 0.15
CA ILE A 198 14.73 -13.54 -0.03
C ILE A 198 14.88 -14.06 -1.48
N ILE A 199 14.89 -13.17 -2.48
CA ILE A 199 14.97 -13.53 -3.92
C ILE A 199 16.20 -12.89 -4.59
N PRO A 200 17.42 -13.27 -4.19
CA PRO A 200 18.65 -12.65 -4.69
C PRO A 200 18.83 -12.86 -6.20
N THR A 201 18.33 -13.96 -6.75
CA THR A 201 18.43 -14.29 -8.19
C THR A 201 17.65 -13.32 -9.09
N LYS A 202 16.71 -12.56 -8.53
CA LYS A 202 15.87 -11.58 -9.27
C LYS A 202 16.12 -10.14 -8.83
N LYS A 203 17.19 -9.90 -8.07
CA LYS A 203 17.55 -8.60 -7.48
C LYS A 203 17.46 -7.44 -8.47
N ALA A 204 18.03 -7.59 -9.66
CA ALA A 204 18.05 -6.50 -10.65
C ALA A 204 16.64 -6.06 -11.08
N ILE A 205 15.72 -7.03 -11.26
CA ILE A 205 14.33 -6.75 -11.63
C ILE A 205 13.62 -6.09 -10.44
N ILE A 206 13.72 -6.69 -9.25
CA ILE A 206 13.09 -6.16 -8.02
C ILE A 206 13.55 -4.72 -7.74
N GLN A 207 14.86 -4.47 -7.83
CA GLN A 207 15.43 -3.13 -7.62
C GLN A 207 14.89 -2.11 -8.62
N LYS A 208 14.77 -2.48 -9.90
CA LYS A 208 14.25 -1.59 -10.93
C LYS A 208 12.80 -1.20 -10.63
N GLU A 209 11.93 -2.18 -10.38
CA GLU A 209 10.50 -1.95 -10.17
C GLU A 209 10.26 -1.11 -8.91
N ILE A 210 10.93 -1.45 -7.80
CA ILE A 210 10.80 -0.71 -6.55
C ILE A 210 11.40 0.69 -6.67
N SER A 211 12.53 0.89 -7.36
CA SER A 211 13.08 2.26 -7.56
C SER A 211 12.11 3.14 -8.36
N GLY A 212 11.41 2.55 -9.33
CA GLY A 212 10.32 3.21 -10.03
C GLY A 212 9.19 3.61 -9.06
N LEU A 213 8.81 2.71 -8.16
CA LEU A 213 7.78 3.00 -7.16
C LEU A 213 8.21 4.09 -6.17
N ASP A 214 9.42 3.98 -5.61
CA ASP A 214 10.04 4.97 -4.72
C ASP A 214 10.03 6.37 -5.33
N THR A 215 10.37 6.48 -6.62
CA THR A 215 10.29 7.74 -7.36
C THR A 215 8.87 8.31 -7.33
N THR A 216 7.85 7.49 -7.59
CA THR A 216 6.44 7.93 -7.56
C THR A 216 5.98 8.31 -6.14
N VAL A 217 6.40 7.56 -5.11
CA VAL A 217 6.11 7.90 -3.71
C VAL A 217 6.73 9.26 -3.35
N LYS A 218 8.01 9.48 -3.66
CA LYS A 218 8.68 10.77 -3.44
C LYS A 218 8.02 11.92 -4.19
N SER A 219 7.59 11.71 -5.43
CA SER A 219 6.81 12.70 -6.17
C SER A 219 5.50 13.02 -5.45
N SER A 220 4.77 12.02 -4.96
CA SER A 220 3.53 12.22 -4.22
C SER A 220 3.74 13.01 -2.93
N ILE A 221 4.77 12.68 -2.14
CA ILE A 221 5.14 13.41 -0.92
C ILE A 221 5.52 14.85 -1.26
N SER A 222 6.30 15.07 -2.32
CA SER A 222 6.72 16.40 -2.73
C SER A 222 5.54 17.28 -3.16
N VAL A 223 4.50 16.69 -3.78
CA VAL A 223 3.28 17.42 -4.16
C VAL A 223 2.45 17.74 -2.91
N TYR A 224 2.18 16.74 -2.06
CA TYR A 224 1.37 16.90 -0.86
C TYR A 224 2.04 17.71 0.27
N SER A 225 3.33 18.00 0.16
CA SER A 225 4.06 18.89 1.08
C SER A 225 4.06 20.35 0.61
N GLN A 226 3.42 20.67 -0.53
CA GLN A 226 3.30 22.06 -0.99
C GLN A 226 2.33 22.85 -0.09
N ILE A 227 2.58 24.16 0.02
CA ILE A 227 1.60 25.09 0.59
C ILE A 227 0.74 25.61 -0.57
N CYS A 228 -0.58 25.56 -0.39
CA CYS A 228 -1.52 26.03 -1.39
C CYS A 228 -2.38 27.17 -0.84
N LEU A 229 -2.57 28.20 -1.67
CA LEU A 229 -3.56 29.24 -1.44
C LEU A 229 -4.89 28.80 -2.08
N PRO A 230 -5.97 28.61 -1.29
CA PRO A 230 -7.28 28.26 -1.82
C PRO A 230 -7.77 29.31 -2.82
N SER A 231 -8.50 28.87 -3.83
CA SER A 231 -9.12 29.77 -4.81
C SER A 231 -10.48 30.25 -4.32
N LEU A 232 -10.74 31.56 -4.43
CA LEU A 232 -12.06 32.15 -4.19
C LEU A 232 -13.06 31.88 -5.33
N ASN A 233 -12.57 31.45 -6.50
CA ASN A 233 -13.37 31.18 -7.69
C ASN A 233 -13.28 29.69 -8.09
N PHE A 234 -13.17 28.80 -7.10
CA PHE A 234 -13.20 27.36 -7.33
C PHE A 234 -14.60 26.93 -7.83
N PRO A 235 -14.71 26.03 -8.83
CA PRO A 235 -13.64 25.29 -9.51
C PRO A 235 -13.09 25.94 -10.79
N LYS A 236 -13.47 27.18 -11.13
CA LYS A 236 -13.00 27.86 -12.37
C LYS A 236 -11.51 28.16 -12.33
N VAL A 237 -10.99 28.51 -11.15
CA VAL A 237 -9.56 28.71 -10.90
C VAL A 237 -9.15 27.74 -9.80
N MET A 238 -8.11 26.94 -10.05
CA MET A 238 -7.60 25.98 -9.08
C MET A 238 -6.69 26.68 -8.05
N PRO A 239 -6.49 26.12 -6.84
CA PRO A 239 -5.51 26.62 -5.89
C PRO A 239 -4.12 26.77 -6.50
N THR A 240 -3.41 27.82 -6.08
CA THR A 240 -2.01 27.99 -6.44
C THR A 240 -1.15 27.36 -5.36
N CYS A 241 -0.31 26.40 -5.73
CA CYS A 241 0.54 25.66 -4.82
C CYS A 241 2.02 25.98 -5.05
N ILE A 242 2.76 26.16 -3.97
CA ILE A 242 4.18 26.52 -3.99
C ILE A 242 4.94 25.46 -3.18
N LYS A 243 6.03 24.96 -3.77
CA LYS A 243 6.99 24.11 -3.05
C LYS A 243 7.87 25.02 -2.20
N LEU A 244 7.82 24.84 -0.89
CA LEU A 244 8.84 25.42 -0.02
C LEU A 244 10.13 24.61 -0.18
N GLY A 245 11.22 25.25 -0.56
CA GLY A 245 12.55 24.64 -0.61
C GLY A 245 13.17 24.54 0.78
N LEU A 246 12.51 23.81 1.68
CA LEU A 246 13.04 23.45 3.00
C LEU A 246 13.91 22.20 2.90
#